data_AF-A0A7C3ZC82-F1
#
_entry.id   AF-A0A7C3ZC82-F1
#
_cell.length_a   1.000
_cell.length_b   1.000
_cell.length_c   1.000
_cell.angle_alpha   90.00
_cell.angle_beta   90.00
_cell.angle_gamma   90.00
#
_symmetry.space_group_name_H-M   'P 1'
#
loop_
_entity.id
_entity.type
_entity.pdbx_description
1 polymer ?
#
loop_
_entity_poly.entity_id
_entity_poly.type
_entity_poly.pdbx_seq_one_letter_code
_entity_poly.pdbx_strand_id
1 'polypeptide(L)'
;PANIAMGLHLAIVQRTLAMLRRVGEKPPLLFAGGVAHNACVRTLLAEGLNQEIIVPANPDLVGALGAALYGRKLIAHHPDRQGE
;
A
#
# COMPACT_ATOMS: atom_id res chain seq x y z
N PRO A 1 27.79 7.32 -7.33
CA PRO A 1 26.79 6.23 -7.40
C PRO A 1 25.64 6.37 -6.38
N ALA A 2 25.95 6.47 -5.07
CA ALA A 2 24.94 6.58 -4.01
C ALA A 2 23.99 7.77 -4.17
N ASN A 3 24.49 8.94 -4.58
CA ASN A 3 23.67 10.13 -4.81
C ASN A 3 22.65 9.96 -5.93
N ILE A 4 22.98 9.18 -6.98
CA ILE A 4 22.05 8.90 -8.09
C ILE A 4 20.93 7.97 -7.62
N ALA A 5 21.29 6.91 -6.88
CA ALA A 5 20.31 6.00 -6.30
C ALA A 5 19.38 6.73 -5.33
N MET A 6 19.91 7.58 -4.44
CA MET A 6 19.10 8.40 -3.55
C MET A 6 18.18 9.35 -4.31
N GLY A 7 18.66 9.99 -5.38
CA GLY A 7 17.84 10.82 -6.26
C GLY A 7 16.63 10.07 -6.83
N LEU A 8 16.80 8.81 -7.24
CA LEU A 8 15.71 7.95 -7.70
C LEU A 8 14.69 7.65 -6.59
N HIS A 9 15.15 7.31 -5.38
CA HIS A 9 14.26 7.04 -4.25
C HIS A 9 13.41 8.27 -3.92
N LEU A 10 14.04 9.45 -3.85
CA LEU A 10 13.37 10.72 -3.61
C LEU A 10 12.34 11.03 -4.70
N ALA A 11 12.69 10.82 -5.98
CA ALA A 11 11.76 11.06 -7.09
C ALA A 11 10.49 10.19 -6.99
N ILE A 12 10.65 8.91 -6.64
CA ILE A 12 9.52 7.97 -6.45
C ILE A 12 8.65 8.40 -5.26
N VAL A 13 9.28 8.73 -4.13
CA VAL A 13 8.56 9.15 -2.91
C VAL A 13 7.80 10.45 -3.14
N GLN A 14 8.45 11.47 -3.70
CA GLN A 14 7.82 12.77 -3.97
C GLN A 14 6.62 12.65 -4.90
N ARG A 15 6.71 11.83 -5.95
CA ARG A 15 5.57 11.53 -6.83
C ARG A 15 4.43 10.88 -6.07
N THR A 16 4.74 9.89 -5.23
CA THR A 16 3.75 9.18 -4.41
C THR A 16 3.02 10.12 -3.46
N LEU A 17 3.76 10.98 -2.75
CA LEU A 17 3.21 11.99 -1.85
C LEU A 17 2.31 12.98 -2.59
N ALA A 18 2.72 13.45 -3.77
CA ALA A 18 1.92 14.37 -4.57
C ALA A 18 0.60 13.73 -5.03
N MET A 19 0.60 12.45 -5.40
CA MET A 19 -0.63 11.72 -5.76
C MET A 19 -1.54 11.54 -4.53
N LEU A 20 -0.95 11.20 -3.38
CA LEU A 20 -1.71 10.99 -2.15
C LEU A 20 -2.40 12.28 -1.65
N ARG A 21 -1.69 13.42 -1.68
CA ARG A 21 -2.25 14.73 -1.30
C ARG A 21 -3.46 15.15 -2.12
N ARG A 22 -3.53 14.72 -3.38
CA ARG A 22 -4.67 15.03 -4.26
C ARG A 22 -5.95 14.28 -3.87
N VAL A 23 -5.82 13.11 -3.24
CA VAL A 23 -6.97 12.31 -2.81
C VAL A 23 -7.35 12.56 -1.35
N GLY A 24 -6.57 13.37 -0.62
CA GLY A 24 -6.81 13.73 0.78
C GLY A 24 -6.49 12.57 1.72
N GLU A 25 -5.21 12.38 2.02
CA GLU A 25 -4.75 11.36 2.95
C GLU A 25 -5.41 11.49 4.33
N LYS A 26 -5.80 10.34 4.89
CA LYS A 26 -6.26 10.24 6.28
C LYS A 26 -5.59 9.03 6.93
N PRO A 27 -5.02 9.18 8.13
CA PRO A 27 -4.50 8.04 8.87
C PRO A 27 -5.63 7.08 9.28
N PRO A 28 -5.31 5.79 9.52
CA PRO A 28 -4.00 5.19 9.31
C PRO A 28 -3.68 4.93 7.83
N LEU A 29 -2.42 5.10 7.44
CA LEU A 29 -1.94 4.82 6.09
C LEU A 29 -1.21 3.47 6.03
N LEU A 30 -1.59 2.64 5.08
CA LEU A 30 -0.94 1.35 4.82
C LEU A 30 -0.13 1.41 3.52
N PHE A 31 1.13 0.96 3.57
CA PHE A 31 2.00 0.85 2.41
C PHE A 31 2.29 -0.62 2.10
N ALA A 32 1.93 -1.05 0.89
CA ALA A 32 1.99 -2.45 0.46
C ALA A 32 2.53 -2.60 -0.97
N GLY A 33 2.80 -3.85 -1.37
CA GLY A 33 3.49 -4.21 -2.60
C GLY A 33 5.02 -4.29 -2.44
N GLY A 34 5.73 -4.70 -3.49
CA GLY A 34 7.15 -5.04 -3.39
C GLY A 34 8.07 -3.90 -2.95
N VAL A 35 7.71 -2.65 -3.27
CA VAL A 35 8.49 -1.47 -2.85
C VAL A 35 8.44 -1.26 -1.33
N ALA A 36 7.43 -1.82 -0.64
CA ALA A 36 7.34 -1.76 0.81
C ALA A 36 8.45 -2.57 1.52
N HIS A 37 9.19 -3.44 0.82
CA HIS A 37 10.41 -4.05 1.38
C HIS A 37 11.61 -3.09 1.44
N ASN A 38 11.55 -1.98 0.70
CA ASN A 38 12.64 -1.01 0.66
C ASN A 38 12.58 -0.09 1.89
N ALA A 39 13.52 -0.28 2.81
CA ALA A 39 13.62 0.51 4.04
C ALA A 39 13.82 2.01 3.76
N CYS A 40 14.60 2.38 2.74
CA CYS A 40 14.82 3.79 2.37
C CYS A 40 13.51 4.45 1.93
N VAL A 41 12.72 3.80 1.08
CA VAL A 41 11.40 4.32 0.66
C VAL A 41 10.46 4.43 1.85
N ARG A 42 10.42 3.43 2.74
CA ARG A 42 9.59 3.46 3.95
C ARG A 42 9.91 4.67 4.83
N THR A 43 11.19 4.90 5.11
CA THR A 43 11.65 6.03 5.91
C THR A 43 11.28 7.37 5.25
N LEU A 44 11.65 7.56 3.99
CA LEU A 44 11.37 8.79 3.26
C LEU A 44 9.87 9.08 3.13
N LEU A 45 9.05 8.04 2.97
CA LEU A 45 7.60 8.19 2.89
C LEU A 45 7.00 8.57 4.25
N ALA A 46 7.44 7.93 5.34
CA ALA A 46 7.01 8.28 6.70
C ALA A 46 7.38 9.74 7.05
N GLU A 47 8.61 10.15 6.74
CA GLU A 47 9.08 11.54 6.92
C GLU A 47 8.24 12.53 6.09
N GLY A 48 8.03 12.24 4.81
CA GLY A 48 7.28 13.12 3.91
C GLY A 48 5.79 13.24 4.24
N LEU A 49 5.24 12.29 5.00
CA LEU A 49 3.86 12.29 5.49
C LEU A 49 3.73 12.80 6.93
N ASN A 50 4.85 12.97 7.65
CA ASN A 50 4.91 13.30 9.07
C ASN A 50 3.99 12.42 9.94
N GLN A 51 3.90 11.14 9.62
CA GLN A 51 3.07 10.17 10.33
C GLN A 51 3.62 8.75 10.17
N GLU A 52 3.23 7.86 11.07
CA GLU A 52 3.59 6.45 10.97
C GLU A 52 2.84 5.77 9.81
N ILE A 53 3.56 4.96 9.04
CA ILE A 53 2.99 4.13 7.97
C ILE A 53 2.97 2.67 8.41
N ILE A 54 1.83 2.02 8.20
CA ILE A 54 1.69 0.60 8.49
C ILE A 54 2.27 -0.18 7.31
N VAL A 55 3.25 -1.02 7.59
CA VAL A 55 3.80 -1.99 6.63
C VAL A 55 3.48 -3.40 7.14
N PRO A 56 2.60 -4.15 6.47
CA PRO A 56 2.26 -5.51 6.88
C PRO A 56 3.45 -6.46 6.69
N ALA A 57 3.46 -7.58 7.43
CA ALA A 57 4.55 -8.56 7.38
C ALA A 57 4.77 -9.16 5.97
N ASN A 58 3.69 -9.32 5.20
CA ASN A 58 3.74 -9.80 3.81
C ASN A 58 3.09 -8.77 2.87
N PRO A 59 3.80 -7.68 2.51
CA PRO A 59 3.20 -6.58 1.76
C PRO A 59 2.80 -6.95 0.33
N ASP A 60 3.42 -7.97 -0.26
CA ASP A 60 3.08 -8.44 -1.62
C ASP A 60 1.72 -9.13 -1.69
N LEU A 61 1.25 -9.71 -0.58
CA LEU A 61 0.03 -10.52 -0.55
C LEU A 61 -1.24 -9.71 -0.31
N VAL A 62 -1.12 -8.42 0.06
CA VAL A 62 -2.27 -7.59 0.46
C VAL A 62 -3.33 -7.51 -0.62
N GLY A 63 -2.93 -7.32 -1.89
CA GLY A 63 -3.86 -7.25 -3.02
C GLY A 63 -4.60 -8.58 -3.25
N ALA A 64 -3.87 -9.69 -3.25
CA ALA A 64 -4.45 -11.03 -3.41
C ALA A 64 -5.40 -11.39 -2.27
N LEU A 65 -5.05 -11.04 -1.03
CA LEU A 65 -5.91 -11.21 0.14
C LEU A 65 -7.21 -10.42 -0.02
N GLY A 66 -7.14 -9.16 -0.45
CA GLY A 66 -8.32 -8.34 -0.73
C GLY A 66 -9.24 -8.97 -1.78
N ALA A 67 -8.66 -9.48 -2.87
CA ALA A 67 -9.41 -10.16 -3.92
C ALA A 67 -10.12 -11.44 -3.41
N ALA A 68 -9.42 -12.25 -2.62
CA ALA A 68 -10.00 -13.47 -2.03
C ALA A 68 -11.16 -13.16 -1.06
N LEU A 69 -10.98 -12.16 -0.19
CA LEU A 69 -12.02 -11.71 0.73
C LEU A 69 -13.24 -11.16 -0.02
N TYR A 70 -13.01 -10.41 -1.10
CA TYR A 70 -14.08 -9.88 -1.94
C TYR A 70 -14.86 -11.01 -2.63
N GLY A 71 -14.18 -11.98 -3.24
CA GLY A 71 -14.82 -13.15 -3.84
C GLY A 71 -15.66 -13.95 -2.83
N ARG A 72 -15.12 -14.18 -1.62
CA ARG A 72 -15.87 -14.82 -0.53
C ARG A 72 -17.13 -14.04 -0.16
N LYS A 73 -17.06 -12.70 -0.10
CA LYS A 73 -18.23 -11.86 0.19
C LYS A 73 -19.30 -12.00 -0.88
N LEU A 74 -18.93 -12.02 -2.16
CA LEU A 74 -19.88 -12.21 -3.27
C LEU A 74 -20.63 -13.54 -3.17
N ILE A 75 -19.90 -14.63 -2.89
CA ILE A 75 -20.52 -15.96 -2.74
C ILE A 75 -21.46 -15.98 -1.52
N ALA A 76 -21.06 -15.39 -0.40
CA ALA A 76 -21.85 -15.38 0.83
C ALA A 76 -23.11 -14.48 0.78
N HIS A 77 -23.18 -13.53 -0.17
CA HIS A 77 -24.32 -12.60 -0.33
C HIS A 77 -25.23 -12.95 -1.53
N HIS A 78 -25.06 -14.12 -2.16
CA HIS A 78 -26.04 -14.64 -3.12
C HIS A 78 -27.15 -15.42 -2.39
N PRO A 79 -28.42 -14.97 -2.41
CA PRO A 79 -29.52 -15.63 -1.71
C PRO A 79 -29.95 -16.99 -2.29
N ASP A 80 -29.48 -17.38 -3.48
CA ASP A 80 -29.94 -18.58 -4.21
C ASP A 80 -28.98 -19.79 -4.19
N ARG A 81 -28.10 -19.91 -3.18
CA ARG A 81 -27.16 -21.05 -3.08
C ARG A 81 -27.30 -21.91 -1.81
N GLN A 82 -28.52 -22.06 -1.30
CA GLN A 82 -28.89 -23.25 -0.52
C GLN A 82 -29.38 -24.33 -1.49
N GLY A 83 -28.47 -25.17 -1.98
CA GLY A 83 -28.86 -26.34 -2.77
C GLY A 83 -27.84 -26.71 -3.83
N GLU A 84 -26.79 -27.41 -3.41
CA GLU A 84 -26.25 -28.62 -4.05
C GLU A 84 -25.69 -29.51 -2.93
#